data_AF-A0A970JZW4-F1
#
_entry.id   AF-A0A970JZW4-F1
#
_cell.length_a   1.000
_cell.length_b   1.000
_cell.length_c   1.000
_cell.angle_alpha   90.00
_cell.angle_beta   90.00
_cell.angle_gamma   90.00
#
_symmetry.space_group_name_H-M   'P 1'
#
loop_
_entity.id
_entity.type
_entity.pdbx_description
1 polymer ?
#
loop_
_entity_poly.entity_id
_entity_poly.type
_entity_poly.pdbx_seq_one_letter_code
_entity_poly.pdbx_strand_id
1 'polypeptide(L)'
;MIYITGDTHGDFERYIAFSEKTEPTAEDTMIILGDAGLNYYSNDRDSMRKSFVNSFPFTTFCIHGNHEMRPADVDSYKTKEYCGGTVWYEDKYPNILFAKDGEIYNFAGYNCIIIGGAYSVDKYYRLARGWQWFDTEQPTDEIK
;
A
#
# COMPACT_ATOMS: atom_id res chain seq x y z
N MET A 1 3.90 -6.95 -16.51
CA MET A 1 5.05 -6.02 -16.34
C MET A 1 5.01 -5.40 -14.96
N ILE A 2 6.15 -4.92 -14.46
CA ILE A 2 6.24 -4.28 -13.14
C ILE A 2 6.51 -2.79 -13.33
N TYR A 3 5.69 -1.96 -12.71
CA TYR A 3 5.79 -0.51 -12.67
C TYR A 3 5.98 -0.06 -11.22
N ILE A 4 6.62 1.09 -11.02
CA ILE A 4 6.94 1.60 -9.70
C ILE A 4 6.57 3.08 -9.65
N THR A 5 5.96 3.50 -8.55
CA THR A 5 5.69 4.90 -8.23
C THR A 5 6.06 5.19 -6.77
N GLY A 6 6.30 6.45 -6.46
CA GLY A 6 6.46 6.90 -5.07
C GLY A 6 5.14 6.91 -4.32
N ASP A 7 5.13 7.47 -3.12
CA ASP A 7 3.91 7.67 -2.35
C ASP A 7 2.82 8.40 -3.14
N THR A 8 1.57 8.07 -2.81
CA THR A 8 0.40 8.71 -3.41
C THR A 8 -0.30 9.60 -2.40
N HIS A 9 -0.19 9.32 -1.10
CA HIS A 9 -0.98 9.95 -0.04
C HIS A 9 -2.49 9.97 -0.36
N GLY A 10 -2.96 8.98 -1.13
CA GLY A 10 -4.33 8.86 -1.60
C GLY A 10 -4.68 9.65 -2.87
N ASP A 11 -3.71 10.31 -3.52
CA ASP A 11 -3.84 10.94 -4.83
C ASP A 11 -3.41 9.99 -5.95
N PHE A 12 -4.41 9.52 -6.69
CA PHE A 12 -4.26 8.54 -7.77
C PHE A 12 -4.51 9.15 -9.16
N GLU A 13 -4.45 10.48 -9.34
CA GLU A 13 -4.55 11.10 -10.67
C GLU A 13 -3.51 10.52 -11.64
N ARG A 14 -2.31 10.20 -11.11
CA ARG A 14 -1.24 9.56 -11.89
C ARG A 14 -1.60 8.17 -12.42
N TYR A 15 -2.53 7.45 -11.78
CA TYR A 15 -2.99 6.14 -12.27
C TYR A 15 -3.85 6.28 -13.52
N ILE A 16 -4.66 7.34 -13.59
CA ILE A 16 -5.47 7.66 -14.76
C ILE A 16 -4.54 7.92 -15.95
N ALA A 17 -3.63 8.88 -15.80
CA ALA A 17 -2.65 9.23 -16.84
C ALA A 17 -1.78 8.03 -17.25
N PHE A 18 -1.37 7.20 -16.28
CA PHE A 18 -0.64 5.98 -16.55
C PHE A 18 -1.44 4.98 -17.39
N SER A 19 -2.71 4.76 -17.04
CA SER A 19 -3.58 3.80 -17.72
C SER A 19 -3.90 4.22 -19.15
N GLU A 20 -4.17 5.50 -19.38
CA GLU A 20 -4.41 6.07 -20.71
C GLU A 20 -3.19 5.93 -21.63
N LYS A 21 -1.98 6.06 -21.06
CA LYS A 21 -0.73 6.03 -21.83
C LYS A 21 -0.21 4.62 -22.10
N THR A 22 -0.41 3.71 -21.15
CA THR A 22 0.29 2.42 -21.12
C THR A 22 -0.63 1.24 -21.42
N GLU A 23 -1.94 1.43 -21.30
CA GLU A 23 -2.96 0.38 -21.48
C GLU A 23 -2.62 -0.91 -20.68
N PRO A 24 -2.37 -0.81 -19.36
CA PRO A 24 -1.99 -1.94 -18.53
C PRO A 24 -3.12 -2.98 -18.42
N THR A 25 -2.75 -4.20 -18.05
CA THR A 25 -3.59 -5.38 -17.97
C THR A 25 -3.57 -6.02 -16.58
N ALA A 26 -4.36 -7.08 -16.38
CA ALA A 26 -4.40 -7.82 -15.11
C ALA A 26 -3.10 -8.56 -14.77
N GLU A 27 -2.22 -8.73 -15.76
CA GLU A 27 -0.89 -9.33 -15.57
C GLU A 27 0.17 -8.29 -15.14
N ASP A 28 -0.22 -7.02 -15.07
CA ASP A 28 0.66 -5.93 -14.65
C ASP A 28 0.53 -5.63 -13.15
N THR A 29 1.63 -5.12 -12.58
CA THR A 29 1.70 -4.71 -11.18
C THR A 29 2.25 -3.29 -11.09
N MET A 30 1.53 -2.41 -10.40
CA MET A 30 2.02 -1.10 -9.97
C MET A 30 2.43 -1.18 -8.50
N ILE A 31 3.72 -0.98 -8.22
CA ILE A 31 4.28 -0.95 -6.88
C ILE A 31 4.27 0.49 -6.36
N ILE A 32 3.66 0.72 -5.20
CA ILE A 32 3.73 1.99 -4.46
C ILE A 32 4.79 1.85 -3.36
N LEU A 33 5.79 2.73 -3.36
CA LEU A 33 6.91 2.72 -2.42
C LEU A 33 6.61 3.47 -1.10
N GLY A 34 5.49 3.15 -0.44
CA GLY A 34 5.07 3.80 0.81
C GLY A 34 3.81 4.66 0.68
N ASP A 35 3.20 4.97 1.82
CA ASP A 35 2.12 5.97 1.98
C ASP A 35 1.07 5.95 0.85
N ALA A 36 0.46 4.79 0.64
CA ALA A 36 -0.58 4.63 -0.39
C ALA A 36 -1.86 5.44 -0.06
N GLY A 37 -2.07 5.78 1.21
CA GLY A 37 -3.22 6.57 1.66
C GLY A 37 -4.56 5.84 1.52
N LEU A 38 -4.52 4.51 1.52
CA LEU A 38 -5.68 3.62 1.40
C LEU A 38 -6.21 3.15 2.76
N ASN A 39 -5.41 3.23 3.83
CA ASN A 39 -5.78 2.85 5.20
C ASN A 39 -5.58 4.02 6.20
N TYR A 40 -5.87 5.26 5.81
CA TYR A 40 -5.57 6.42 6.66
C TYR A 40 -6.77 6.94 7.45
N TYR A 41 -7.98 6.91 6.88
CA TYR A 41 -9.15 7.53 7.52
C TYR A 41 -9.97 6.57 8.37
N SER A 42 -9.86 5.26 8.16
CA SER A 42 -10.64 4.21 8.82
C SER A 42 -12.15 4.42 8.70
N ASN A 43 -12.60 4.99 7.57
CA ASN A 43 -14.00 5.28 7.28
C ASN A 43 -14.29 5.18 5.77
N ASP A 44 -15.48 5.61 5.34
CA ASP A 44 -15.93 5.51 3.95
C ASP A 44 -14.99 6.17 2.93
N ARG A 45 -14.15 7.13 3.33
CA ARG A 45 -13.14 7.73 2.45
C ARG A 45 -12.15 6.68 1.94
N ASP A 46 -11.69 5.79 2.82
CA ASP A 46 -10.79 4.70 2.45
C ASP A 46 -11.52 3.69 1.54
N SER A 47 -12.78 3.38 1.84
CA SER A 47 -13.58 2.49 0.99
C SER A 47 -13.79 3.05 -0.42
N MET A 48 -14.06 4.36 -0.55
CA MET A 48 -14.19 5.02 -1.86
C MET A 48 -12.86 5.01 -2.63
N ARG A 49 -11.75 5.31 -1.96
CA ARG A 49 -10.41 5.26 -2.58
C ARG A 49 -10.02 3.85 -3.00
N LYS A 50 -10.23 2.85 -2.14
CA LYS A 50 -9.98 1.45 -2.49
C LYS A 50 -10.85 0.99 -3.65
N SER A 51 -12.12 1.41 -3.70
CA SER A 51 -13.00 1.10 -4.85
C SER A 51 -12.47 1.71 -6.14
N PHE A 52 -12.01 2.96 -6.10
CA PHE A 52 -11.40 3.64 -7.25
C PHE A 52 -10.10 2.95 -7.68
N VAL A 53 -9.17 2.69 -6.77
CA VAL A 53 -7.90 2.03 -7.09
C VAL A 53 -8.12 0.59 -7.60
N ASN A 54 -9.08 -0.13 -7.03
CA ASN A 54 -9.42 -1.48 -7.47
C ASN A 54 -10.10 -1.52 -8.85
N SER A 55 -10.60 -0.40 -9.35
CA SER A 55 -11.21 -0.32 -10.69
C SER A 55 -10.20 -0.35 -11.84
N PHE A 56 -8.90 -0.09 -11.54
CA PHE A 56 -7.85 -0.19 -12.53
C PHE A 56 -7.57 -1.67 -12.90
N PRO A 57 -7.16 -1.93 -14.15
CA PRO A 57 -7.06 -3.30 -14.67
C PRO A 57 -5.85 -4.07 -14.14
N PHE A 58 -4.98 -3.47 -13.33
CA PHE A 58 -3.72 -4.06 -12.85
C PHE A 58 -3.71 -4.24 -11.33
N THR A 59 -2.76 -5.01 -10.83
CA THR A 59 -2.54 -5.17 -9.39
C THR A 59 -1.83 -3.94 -8.80
N THR A 60 -2.38 -3.34 -7.75
CA THR A 60 -1.69 -2.35 -6.92
C THR A 60 -1.03 -3.04 -5.75
N PHE A 61 0.30 -3.02 -5.71
CA PHE A 61 1.12 -3.63 -4.66
C PHE A 61 1.72 -2.53 -3.78
N CYS A 62 1.22 -2.39 -2.56
CA CYS A 62 1.60 -1.36 -1.62
C CYS A 62 2.68 -1.87 -0.67
N ILE A 63 3.82 -1.19 -0.64
CA ILE A 63 4.73 -1.21 0.51
C ILE A 63 4.19 -0.16 1.48
N HIS A 64 4.10 -0.49 2.76
CA HIS A 64 3.57 0.46 3.73
C HIS A 64 4.58 1.58 4.04
N GLY A 65 4.08 2.77 4.32
CA GLY A 65 4.90 3.89 4.82
C GLY A 65 4.63 4.20 6.28
N ASN A 66 4.57 5.50 6.62
CA ASN A 66 4.33 6.01 7.97
C ASN A 66 3.12 6.96 8.06
N HIS A 67 2.24 6.97 7.05
CA HIS A 67 0.98 7.71 7.02
C HIS A 67 -0.23 6.80 6.75
N GLU A 68 -0.23 5.58 7.29
CA GLU A 68 -1.36 4.67 7.16
C GLU A 68 -1.34 3.58 8.24
N MET A 69 -2.53 3.10 8.59
CA MET A 69 -2.70 1.96 9.48
C MET A 69 -2.20 0.68 8.83
N ARG A 70 -1.61 -0.21 9.63
CA ARG A 70 -1.14 -1.51 9.14
C ARG A 70 -2.33 -2.36 8.71
N PRO A 71 -2.24 -3.09 7.59
CA PRO A 71 -3.32 -3.99 7.16
C PRO A 71 -3.61 -5.09 8.19
N ALA A 72 -2.60 -5.49 8.99
CA ALA A 72 -2.75 -6.45 10.08
C ALA A 72 -3.67 -5.97 11.23
N ASP A 73 -3.86 -4.65 11.37
CA ASP A 73 -4.69 -4.03 12.41
C ASP A 73 -6.15 -3.83 11.93
N VAL A 74 -6.51 -4.34 10.75
CA VAL A 74 -7.82 -4.17 10.12
C VAL A 74 -8.49 -5.53 9.90
N ASP A 75 -9.60 -5.76 10.60
CA ASP A 75 -10.30 -7.06 10.64
C ASP A 75 -10.71 -7.63 9.27
N SER A 76 -10.94 -6.79 8.27
CA SER A 76 -11.37 -7.22 6.93
C SER A 76 -10.24 -7.81 6.08
N TYR A 77 -8.98 -7.57 6.45
CA TYR A 77 -7.84 -8.07 5.69
C TYR A 77 -7.62 -9.56 5.94
N LYS A 78 -7.25 -10.24 4.86
CA LYS A 78 -6.83 -11.64 4.83
C LYS A 78 -5.46 -11.73 4.17
N THR A 79 -4.81 -12.87 4.31
CA THR A 79 -3.53 -13.13 3.65
C THR A 79 -3.68 -14.07 2.47
N LYS A 80 -2.89 -13.86 1.42
CA LYS A 80 -2.67 -14.81 0.31
C LYS A 80 -1.20 -14.76 -0.14
N GLU A 81 -0.80 -15.73 -0.95
CA GLU A 81 0.49 -15.68 -1.63
C GLU A 81 0.40 -14.80 -2.89
N TYR A 82 1.44 -14.01 -3.14
CA TYR A 82 1.65 -13.27 -4.38
C TYR A 82 3.15 -13.14 -4.64
N CYS A 83 3.60 -13.50 -5.85
CA CYS A 83 5.01 -13.43 -6.24
C CYS A 83 5.95 -14.13 -5.24
N GLY A 84 5.54 -15.24 -4.64
CA GLY A 84 6.35 -16.02 -3.68
C GLY A 84 6.42 -15.43 -2.26
N GLY A 85 5.76 -14.31 -1.99
CA GLY A 85 5.62 -13.73 -0.65
C GLY A 85 4.16 -13.63 -0.21
N THR A 86 3.95 -13.29 1.06
CA THR A 86 2.65 -13.11 1.70
C THR A 86 2.18 -11.69 1.48
N VAL A 87 0.93 -11.50 1.07
CA VAL A 87 0.31 -10.19 0.99
C VAL A 87 -0.98 -10.16 1.79
N TRP A 88 -1.31 -8.98 2.31
CA TRP A 88 -2.61 -8.68 2.88
C TRP A 88 -3.54 -8.14 1.78
N TYR A 89 -4.78 -8.60 1.74
CA TYR A 89 -5.80 -8.11 0.82
C TYR A 89 -7.19 -8.16 1.45
N GLU A 90 -8.15 -7.43 0.88
CA GLU A 90 -9.57 -7.55 1.23
C GLU A 90 -10.34 -8.18 0.06
N ASP A 91 -11.30 -9.07 0.32
CA ASP A 91 -12.09 -9.71 -0.75
C ASP A 91 -12.85 -8.68 -1.62
N LYS A 92 -13.22 -7.53 -1.04
CA LYS A 92 -13.89 -6.44 -1.75
C LYS A 92 -12.99 -5.70 -2.74
N TYR A 93 -11.67 -5.75 -2.53
CA TYR A 93 -10.66 -5.02 -3.31
C TYR A 93 -9.51 -5.96 -3.70
N PRO A 94 -9.78 -7.03 -4.47
CA PRO A 94 -8.83 -8.14 -4.68
C PRO A 94 -7.53 -7.75 -5.41
N ASN A 95 -7.53 -6.61 -6.12
CA ASN A 95 -6.39 -6.09 -6.86
C ASN A 95 -5.48 -5.18 -6.01
N ILE A 96 -5.86 -4.89 -4.76
CA ILE A 96 -5.06 -4.08 -3.83
C ILE A 96 -4.39 -5.02 -2.84
N LEU A 97 -3.07 -5.09 -2.90
CA LEU A 97 -2.24 -5.98 -2.10
C LEU A 97 -1.28 -5.15 -1.26
N PHE A 98 -1.21 -5.40 0.04
CA PHE A 98 -0.17 -4.84 0.89
C PHE A 98 0.89 -5.90 1.16
N ALA A 99 2.15 -5.57 0.93
CA ALA A 99 3.27 -6.45 1.23
C ALA A 99 3.36 -6.71 2.74
N LYS A 100 3.83 -7.90 3.10
CA LYS A 100 4.29 -8.21 4.44
C LYS A 100 5.80 -7.99 4.50
N ASP A 101 6.22 -7.19 5.48
CA ASP A 101 7.62 -6.81 5.63
C ASP A 101 8.55 -7.97 5.91
N GLY A 102 9.80 -7.83 5.45
CA GLY A 102 10.87 -8.79 5.64
C GLY A 102 10.80 -10.00 4.71
N GLU A 103 9.74 -10.13 3.90
CA GLU A 103 9.61 -11.21 2.92
C GLU A 103 10.30 -10.88 1.59
N ILE A 104 10.62 -11.94 0.83
CA ILE A 104 11.26 -11.86 -0.48
C ILE A 104 10.20 -12.15 -1.53
N TYR A 105 10.09 -11.27 -2.52
CA TYR A 105 9.15 -11.40 -3.63
C TYR A 105 9.92 -11.57 -4.94
N ASN A 106 9.44 -12.46 -5.80
CA ASN A 106 9.97 -12.63 -7.14
C ASN A 106 9.20 -11.76 -8.15
N PHE A 107 9.82 -10.67 -8.58
CA PHE A 107 9.29 -9.79 -9.59
C PHE A 107 10.11 -9.90 -10.87
N ALA A 108 9.50 -10.42 -11.94
CA ALA A 108 10.14 -10.62 -13.23
C ALA A 108 11.49 -11.38 -13.17
N GLY A 109 11.57 -12.40 -12.31
CA GLY A 109 12.78 -13.22 -12.12
C GLY A 109 13.79 -12.66 -11.10
N TYR A 110 13.57 -11.45 -10.57
CA TYR A 110 14.42 -10.84 -9.55
C TYR A 110 13.84 -11.06 -8.17
N ASN A 111 14.68 -11.49 -7.22
CA ASN A 111 14.31 -11.58 -5.82
C ASN A 111 14.49 -10.21 -5.16
N CYS A 112 13.40 -9.64 -4.68
CA CYS A 112 13.35 -8.32 -4.04
C CYS A 112 12.94 -8.48 -2.57
N ILE A 113 13.77 -7.99 -1.66
CA ILE A 113 13.39 -7.86 -0.24
C ILE A 113 12.50 -6.63 -0.08
N ILE A 114 11.41 -6.75 0.68
CA ILE A 114 10.52 -5.64 0.99
C ILE A 114 10.73 -5.21 2.44
N ILE A 115 11.04 -3.93 2.61
CA ILE A 115 11.21 -3.27 3.90
C ILE A 115 10.40 -1.99 3.83
N GLY A 116 9.24 -1.99 4.49
CA GLY A 116 8.37 -0.83 4.59
C GLY A 116 8.62 -0.01 5.86
N GLY A 117 7.89 1.10 5.95
CA GLY A 117 7.88 1.96 7.12
C GLY A 117 8.99 3.01 7.13
N ALA A 118 8.72 4.10 7.84
CA ALA A 118 9.65 5.19 8.06
C ALA A 118 9.40 5.82 9.42
N TYR A 119 10.37 6.54 9.95
CA TYR A 119 10.19 7.28 11.20
C TYR A 119 9.23 8.48 10.99
N SER A 120 8.15 8.56 11.77
CA SER A 120 7.17 9.67 11.71
C SER A 120 7.67 10.93 12.41
N VAL A 121 8.46 11.74 11.69
CA VAL A 121 8.98 13.04 12.19
C VAL A 121 7.88 14.03 12.56
N ASP A 122 6.69 13.87 12.00
CA ASP A 122 5.56 14.79 12.13
C ASP A 122 4.50 14.33 13.14
N LYS A 123 4.75 13.25 13.89
CA LYS A 123 3.85 12.69 14.92
C LYS A 123 3.21 13.78 15.79
N TYR A 124 4.04 14.59 16.46
CA TYR A 124 3.54 15.60 17.39
C TYR A 124 2.73 16.70 16.69
N TYR A 125 3.08 17.02 15.45
CA TYR A 125 2.35 17.98 14.63
C TYR A 125 0.97 17.45 14.20
N ARG A 126 0.90 16.18 13.77
CA ARG A 126 -0.35 15.49 13.44
C ARG A 126 -1.29 15.46 14.65
N LEU A 127 -0.78 15.02 15.80
CA LEU A 127 -1.56 14.96 17.04
C LEU A 127 -2.06 16.34 17.47
N ALA A 128 -1.23 17.39 17.40
CA ALA A 128 -1.63 18.76 17.72
C ALA A 128 -2.73 19.31 16.81
N ARG A 129 -2.86 18.77 15.59
CA ARG A 129 -3.89 19.14 14.61
C ARG A 129 -5.12 18.24 14.63
N GLY A 130 -5.15 17.24 15.51
CA GLY A 130 -6.19 16.21 15.52
C GLY A 130 -6.22 15.36 14.25
N TRP A 131 -5.06 15.24 13.57
CA TRP A 131 -4.90 14.33 12.44
C TRP A 131 -4.60 12.92 12.93
N GLN A 132 -4.91 11.92 12.11
CA GLN A 132 -4.69 10.51 12.45
C GLN A 132 -3.21 10.26 12.67
N TRP A 133 -2.87 9.43 13.65
CA TRP A 133 -1.55 8.88 13.91
C TRP A 133 -1.71 7.49 14.50
N PHE A 134 -1.01 6.52 13.93
CA PHE A 134 -1.13 5.12 14.34
C PHE A 134 0.15 4.69 15.04
N ASP A 135 0.04 4.16 16.25
CA ASP A 135 1.20 3.69 17.02
C ASP A 135 2.04 2.67 16.25
N THR A 136 1.39 1.80 15.46
CA THR A 136 2.01 0.76 14.63
C THR A 136 2.67 1.30 13.36
N GLU A 137 2.45 2.57 12.99
CA GLU A 137 3.14 3.19 11.85
C GLU A 137 4.61 3.51 12.15
N GLN A 138 4.97 3.62 13.44
CA GLN A 138 6.31 3.95 13.92
C GLN A 138 7.17 2.69 14.05
N PRO A 139 8.33 2.61 13.37
CA PRO A 139 9.26 1.50 13.55
C PRO A 139 9.71 1.37 15.02
N THR A 140 9.63 0.15 15.54
CA THR A 140 10.15 -0.22 16.87
C THR A 140 11.69 -0.28 16.83
N ASP A 141 12.34 -0.30 17.99
CA ASP A 141 13.80 -0.43 18.05
C ASP A 141 14.33 -1.77 17.53
N GLU A 142 13.48 -2.81 17.47
CA GLU A 142 13.81 -4.10 16.87
C GLU A 142 13.80 -4.07 15.34
N ILE A 143 13.01 -3.16 14.75
CA ILE A 143 12.84 -3.00 13.30
C ILE A 143 13.83 -1.97 12.72
N LYS A 144 14.35 -1.06 13.56
CA LYS A 144 15.40 -0.08 13.19
C LYS A 144 16.77 -0.74 13.03
#